data_AF-A0A1Z1WF47-F1
#
_entry.id   AF-A0A1Z1WF47-F1
#
_cell.length_a   1.000
_cell.length_b   1.000
_cell.length_c   1.000
_cell.angle_alpha   90.00
_cell.angle_beta   90.00
_cell.angle_gamma   90.00
#
_symmetry.space_group_name_H-M   'P 1'
#
loop_
_entity.id
_entity.type
_entity.pdbx_description
1 polymer ?
#
loop_
_entity_poly.entity_id
_entity_poly.type
_entity_poly.pdbx_seq_one_letter_code
_entity_poly.pdbx_strand_id
1 'polypeptide(L)'
;MAEWANHGVALLPLGARFDAVRVPASRIHAAVGSDEPSVVAGTLGEWLHGPVIRDTRTGQGTYYVLVALDAEWAGAEDRLGAGTYLAVPCVGEQVSPVTYWVVRPFRRGGLCDTAHLAALLAVAGTVEREAGR
;
A
#
# COMPACT_ATOMS: atom_id res chain seq x y z
N MET A 1 3.51 15.25 19.34
CA MET A 1 4.58 14.22 19.42
C MET A 1 4.15 12.93 20.16
N ALA A 2 2.89 12.73 20.55
CA ALA A 2 2.51 11.63 21.46
C ALA A 2 2.14 10.29 20.77
N GLU A 3 1.62 10.30 19.55
CA GLU A 3 1.00 9.10 18.95
C GLU A 3 2.03 8.02 18.57
N TRP A 4 3.17 8.42 17.99
CA TRP A 4 4.25 7.49 17.65
C TRP A 4 4.92 6.85 18.87
N ALA A 5 4.93 7.53 20.02
CA ALA A 5 5.65 7.09 21.21
C ALA A 5 4.96 5.93 21.94
N ASN A 6 3.65 5.76 21.79
CA ASN A 6 2.89 4.75 22.53
C ASN A 6 2.50 3.53 21.68
N HIS A 7 2.38 3.69 20.35
CA HIS A 7 1.90 2.63 19.45
C HIS A 7 2.78 2.41 18.22
N GLY A 8 3.80 3.22 17.98
CA GLY A 8 4.68 3.07 16.81
C GLY A 8 4.09 3.48 15.47
N VAL A 9 2.83 3.94 15.46
CA VAL A 9 2.06 4.40 14.30
C VAL A 9 1.44 5.75 14.62
N ALA A 10 1.22 6.59 13.60
CA ALA A 10 0.42 7.80 13.72
C ALA A 10 -0.80 7.68 12.80
N LEU A 11 -1.96 8.12 13.29
CA LEU A 11 -3.16 8.18 12.47
C LEU A 11 -3.12 9.47 11.63
N LEU A 12 -3.02 9.31 10.32
CA LEU A 12 -3.06 10.42 9.38
C LEU A 12 -4.40 10.45 8.65
N PRO A 13 -5.10 11.60 8.60
CA PRO A 13 -6.31 11.75 7.83
C PRO A 13 -5.98 11.71 6.33
N LEU A 14 -6.66 10.84 5.60
CA LEU A 14 -6.66 10.78 4.15
C LEU A 14 -7.54 11.89 3.56
N GLY A 15 -7.36 12.23 2.28
CA GLY A 15 -8.11 13.31 1.60
C GLY A 15 -7.63 14.73 1.87
N ALA A 16 -6.62 14.92 2.73
CA ALA A 16 -6.06 16.24 3.04
C ALA A 16 -4.69 16.49 2.38
N ARG A 17 -3.83 15.47 2.36
CA ARG A 17 -2.47 15.57 1.79
C ARG A 17 -2.15 14.43 0.81
N PHE A 18 -2.76 13.29 1.01
CA PHE A 18 -2.64 12.09 0.18
C PHE A 18 -3.89 11.23 0.42
N ASP A 19 -4.17 10.36 -0.53
CA ASP A 19 -5.14 9.28 -0.40
C ASP A 19 -4.42 7.94 -0.29
N ALA A 20 -5.16 6.88 0.01
CA ALA A 20 -4.61 5.54 0.03
C ALA A 20 -5.50 4.59 -0.77
N VAL A 21 -4.90 3.81 -1.66
CA VAL A 21 -5.60 2.71 -2.32
C VAL A 21 -5.44 1.46 -1.46
N ARG A 22 -6.57 0.87 -1.08
CA ARG A 22 -6.65 -0.34 -0.26
C ARG A 22 -6.66 -1.56 -1.16
N VAL A 23 -5.55 -2.28 -1.19
CA VAL A 23 -5.39 -3.49 -2.02
C VAL A 23 -5.27 -4.73 -1.13
N PRO A 24 -6.09 -5.78 -1.33
CA PRO A 24 -5.94 -7.03 -0.59
C PRO A 24 -4.60 -7.72 -0.93
N ALA A 25 -3.99 -8.40 0.04
CA ALA A 25 -2.71 -9.06 -0.14
C ALA A 25 -2.69 -10.05 -1.31
N SER A 26 -3.76 -10.83 -1.46
CA SER A 26 -3.92 -11.79 -2.55
C SER A 26 -3.76 -11.17 -3.94
N ARG A 27 -4.26 -9.95 -4.16
CA ARG A 27 -4.12 -9.26 -5.45
C ARG A 27 -2.69 -8.79 -5.72
N ILE A 28 -2.01 -8.27 -4.70
CA ILE A 28 -0.60 -7.89 -4.82
C ILE A 28 0.26 -9.14 -5.08
N HIS A 29 0.06 -10.21 -4.32
CA HIS A 29 0.82 -11.45 -4.46
C HIS A 29 0.58 -12.10 -5.82
N ALA A 30 -0.65 -12.10 -6.33
CA ALA A 30 -0.96 -12.57 -7.67
C ALA A 30 -0.30 -11.71 -8.77
N ALA A 31 -0.24 -10.38 -8.59
CA ALA A 31 0.43 -9.49 -9.55
C ALA A 31 1.94 -9.67 -9.57
N VAL A 32 2.54 -9.85 -8.39
CA VAL A 32 3.99 -10.08 -8.23
C VAL A 32 4.35 -11.52 -8.61
N GLY A 33 3.40 -12.45 -8.53
CA GLY A 33 3.64 -13.89 -8.68
C GLY A 33 4.36 -14.52 -7.47
N SER A 34 4.39 -13.83 -6.33
CA SER A 34 5.04 -14.27 -5.11
C SER A 34 4.40 -13.65 -3.87
N ASP A 35 4.29 -14.42 -2.79
CA ASP A 35 3.91 -13.94 -1.46
C ASP A 35 5.11 -13.61 -0.56
N GLU A 36 6.34 -13.87 -1.05
CA GLU A 36 7.56 -13.65 -0.28
C GLU A 36 7.79 -12.16 0.00
N PRO A 37 7.88 -11.73 1.27
CA PRO A 37 7.90 -10.30 1.64
C PRO A 37 9.02 -9.50 0.97
N SER A 38 10.21 -10.10 0.83
CA SER A 38 11.37 -9.45 0.21
C SER A 38 11.19 -9.25 -1.29
N VAL A 39 10.60 -10.24 -1.98
CA VAL A 39 10.31 -10.16 -3.41
C VAL A 39 9.23 -9.11 -3.66
N VAL A 40 8.13 -9.17 -2.90
CA VAL A 40 7.04 -8.20 -2.98
C VAL A 40 7.53 -6.78 -2.69
N ALA A 41 8.35 -6.58 -1.66
CA ALA A 41 8.90 -5.27 -1.34
C ALA A 41 9.82 -4.73 -2.45
N GLY A 42 10.67 -5.59 -3.02
CA GLY A 42 11.53 -5.23 -4.15
C GLY A 42 10.72 -4.84 -5.39
N THR A 43 9.78 -5.68 -5.81
CA THR A 43 8.94 -5.41 -6.98
C THR A 43 8.10 -4.15 -6.80
N LEU A 44 7.45 -3.97 -5.63
CA LEU A 44 6.68 -2.76 -5.36
C LEU A 44 7.58 -1.52 -5.31
N GLY A 45 8.78 -1.63 -4.73
CA GLY A 45 9.73 -0.52 -4.67
C GLY A 45 10.16 -0.05 -6.07
N GLU A 46 10.52 -0.99 -6.93
CA GLU A 46 10.96 -0.73 -8.32
C GLU A 46 9.82 -0.27 -9.23
N TRP A 47 8.59 -0.75 -9.01
CA TRP A 47 7.47 -0.47 -9.91
C TRP A 47 6.71 0.80 -9.52
N LEU A 48 6.47 0.98 -8.22
CA LEU A 48 5.61 2.05 -7.71
C LEU A 48 6.40 3.31 -7.34
N HIS A 49 7.71 3.17 -7.08
CA HIS A 49 8.60 4.25 -6.62
C HIS A 49 8.01 5.08 -5.46
N GLY A 50 7.12 4.48 -4.67
CA GLY A 50 6.27 5.19 -3.73
C GLY A 50 6.00 4.40 -2.45
N PRO A 51 5.58 5.09 -1.38
CA PRO A 51 5.38 4.50 -0.07
C PRO A 51 4.19 3.53 -0.05
N VAL A 52 4.46 2.33 0.46
CA VAL A 52 3.46 1.27 0.63
C VAL A 52 3.50 0.75 2.06
N ILE A 53 2.35 0.72 2.71
CA ILE A 53 2.17 0.19 4.06
C ILE A 53 1.46 -1.15 3.94
N ARG A 54 1.90 -2.15 4.70
CA ARG A 54 1.17 -3.40 4.88
C ARG A 54 0.62 -3.48 6.28
N ASP A 55 -0.66 -3.86 6.37
CA ASP A 55 -1.37 -4.13 7.60
C ASP A 55 -1.82 -5.59 7.61
N THR A 56 -1.31 -6.39 8.54
CA THR A 56 -1.63 -7.82 8.67
C THR A 56 -2.68 -8.10 9.74
N ARG A 57 -3.32 -7.06 10.30
CA ARG A 57 -4.29 -7.19 11.38
C ARG A 57 -5.58 -7.91 10.98
N THR A 58 -5.94 -7.88 9.69
CA THR A 58 -7.19 -8.47 9.18
C THR A 58 -6.93 -9.49 8.07
N GLY A 59 -7.35 -10.73 8.27
CA GLY A 59 -7.29 -11.80 7.24
C GLY A 59 -5.87 -12.08 6.76
N GLN A 60 -5.65 -12.12 5.44
CA GLN A 60 -4.33 -12.26 4.82
C GLN A 60 -3.49 -10.96 4.81
N GLY A 61 -4.06 -9.89 5.36
CA GLY A 61 -3.49 -8.55 5.33
C GLY A 61 -3.90 -7.72 4.12
N THR A 62 -3.64 -6.43 4.22
CA THR A 62 -4.01 -5.40 3.25
C THR A 62 -2.80 -4.49 3.01
N TYR A 63 -2.60 -4.11 1.76
CA TYR A 63 -1.62 -3.13 1.35
C TYR A 63 -2.33 -1.80 1.14
N TYR A 64 -1.80 -0.75 1.77
CA TYR A 64 -2.23 0.62 1.60
C TYR A 64 -1.16 1.36 0.81
N VAL A 65 -1.50 1.69 -0.43
CA VAL A 65 -0.61 2.40 -1.34
C VAL A 65 -0.93 3.88 -1.27
N LEU A 66 0.03 4.70 -0.85
CA LEU A 66 -0.21 6.14 -0.68
C LEU A 66 -0.09 6.85 -2.03
N VAL A 67 -1.15 7.52 -2.45
CA VAL A 67 -1.26 8.17 -3.76
C VAL A 67 -1.59 9.66 -3.60
N ALA A 68 -1.28 10.46 -4.62
CA ALA A 68 -1.63 11.87 -4.62
C ALA A 68 -3.15 12.08 -4.66
N LEU A 69 -3.63 13.18 -4.06
CA LEU A 69 -5.07 13.52 -4.03
C LEU A 69 -5.65 13.71 -5.44
N ASP A 70 -4.87 14.27 -6.34
CA ASP A 70 -5.27 14.52 -7.73
C ASP A 70 -5.09 13.30 -8.63
N ALA A 71 -4.45 12.23 -8.14
CA ALA A 71 -4.21 11.04 -8.94
C ALA A 71 -5.52 10.30 -9.18
N GLU A 72 -5.95 10.16 -10.43
CA GLU A 72 -7.14 9.37 -10.75
C GLU A 72 -6.88 7.88 -10.49
N TRP A 73 -7.88 7.18 -9.93
CA TRP A 73 -7.82 5.75 -9.68
C TRP A 73 -8.88 5.03 -10.50
N ALA A 74 -8.43 4.22 -11.46
CA ALA A 74 -9.30 3.47 -12.37
C ALA A 74 -9.41 1.98 -12.01
N GLY A 75 -8.79 1.54 -10.91
CA GLY A 75 -8.84 0.14 -10.47
C GLY A 75 -10.14 -0.20 -9.74
N ALA A 76 -10.38 -1.50 -9.55
CA ALA A 76 -11.55 -2.00 -8.83
C ALA A 76 -11.40 -1.91 -7.30
N GLU A 77 -10.21 -1.58 -6.83
CA GLU A 77 -9.88 -1.52 -5.41
C GLU A 77 -10.37 -0.22 -4.77
N ASP A 78 -10.60 -0.27 -3.46
CA ASP A 78 -11.19 0.83 -2.71
C ASP A 78 -10.18 1.96 -2.50
N ARG A 79 -10.48 3.15 -3.01
CA ARG A 79 -9.69 4.36 -2.76
C ARG A 79 -10.23 5.05 -1.51
N LEU A 80 -9.42 4.99 -0.46
CA LEU A 80 -9.68 5.66 0.80
C LEU A 80 -9.24 7.12 0.70
N GLY A 81 -10.21 8.02 0.84
CA GLY A 81 -9.99 9.47 0.83
C GLY A 81 -10.52 10.16 2.07
N ALA A 82 -11.09 11.35 1.90
CA ALA A 82 -11.56 12.20 2.99
C ALA A 82 -12.47 11.45 3.98
N GLY A 83 -12.22 11.64 5.28
CA GLY A 83 -12.99 10.99 6.35
C GLY A 83 -12.44 9.64 6.80
N THR A 84 -11.37 9.14 6.15
CA THR A 84 -10.67 7.91 6.57
C THR A 84 -9.35 8.25 7.25
N TYR A 85 -9.00 7.49 8.30
CA TYR A 85 -7.72 7.60 8.99
C TYR A 85 -6.89 6.36 8.74
N LEU A 86 -5.64 6.57 8.32
CA LEU A 86 -4.69 5.48 8.09
C LEU A 86 -3.61 5.50 9.17
N ALA A 87 -3.33 4.33 9.74
CA ALA A 87 -2.20 4.14 10.64
C ALA A 87 -0.91 4.09 9.82
N VAL A 88 -0.11 5.15 9.92
CA VAL A 88 1.16 5.29 9.21
C VAL A 88 2.30 4.99 10.19
N PRO A 89 3.09 3.92 9.96
CA PRO A 89 4.20 3.57 10.83
C PRO A 89 5.30 4.64 10.79
N CYS A 90 6.07 4.75 11.87
CA CYS A 90 7.27 5.58 11.86
C CYS A 90 8.24 5.07 10.77
N VAL A 91 8.82 5.98 9.98
CA VAL A 91 9.74 5.63 8.85
C VAL A 91 11.08 5.08 9.35
N GLY A 92 11.39 5.30 10.63
CA GLY A 92 12.60 4.80 11.29
C GLY A 92 12.53 3.31 11.60
N GLU A 93 12.60 2.98 12.89
CA GLU A 93 12.54 1.59 13.34
C GLU A 93 11.11 1.02 13.19
N GLN A 94 11.02 -0.27 12.85
CA GLN A 94 9.75 -0.96 12.82
C GLN A 94 9.26 -1.15 14.26
N VAL A 95 8.38 -0.25 14.70
CA VAL A 95 7.83 -0.31 16.05
C VAL A 95 6.62 -1.26 16.13
N SER A 96 5.93 -1.51 15.02
CA SER A 96 4.73 -2.34 14.96
C SER A 96 4.95 -3.65 14.19
N PRO A 97 4.61 -4.82 14.78
CA PRO A 97 4.72 -6.11 14.08
C PRO A 97 3.59 -6.34 13.07
N VAL A 98 2.47 -5.63 13.20
CA VAL A 98 1.27 -5.81 12.35
C VAL A 98 1.16 -4.79 11.22
N THR A 99 1.63 -3.56 11.44
CA THR A 99 1.56 -2.46 10.45
C THR A 99 2.97 -1.95 10.21
N TYR A 100 3.49 -2.13 8.99
CA TYR A 100 4.87 -1.78 8.67
C TYR A 100 5.01 -1.28 7.23
N TRP A 101 6.11 -0.57 6.98
CA TRP A 101 6.48 -0.12 5.64
C TRP A 101 6.99 -1.29 4.81
N VAL A 102 6.32 -1.58 3.70
CA VAL A 102 6.85 -2.48 2.67
C VAL A 102 7.82 -1.71 1.79
N VAL A 103 7.42 -0.51 1.36
CA VAL A 103 8.27 0.44 0.66
C VAL A 103 8.30 1.72 1.48
N ARG A 104 9.49 2.11 1.95
CA ARG A 104 9.67 3.33 2.73
C ARG A 104 9.56 4.57 1.84
N PRO A 105 8.98 5.67 2.33
CA PRO A 105 8.97 6.93 1.58
C PRO A 105 10.41 7.42 1.39
N PHE A 106 10.84 7.54 0.14
CA PHE A 106 12.20 7.99 -0.18
C PHE A 106 12.36 9.53 -0.10
N ARG A 107 11.29 10.30 -0.40
CA ARG A 107 11.27 11.77 -0.27
C ARG A 107 9.91 12.29 0.16
N ARG A 108 9.88 13.49 0.75
CA ARG A 108 8.63 14.21 1.08
C ARG A 108 7.85 14.46 -0.22
N GLY A 109 6.67 13.85 -0.36
CA GLY A 109 5.82 14.00 -1.54
C GLY A 109 6.11 13.04 -2.70
N GLY A 110 7.07 12.12 -2.56
CA GLY A 110 7.25 11.02 -3.51
C GLY A 110 6.16 9.97 -3.27
N LEU A 111 4.94 10.25 -3.71
CA LEU A 111 3.79 9.36 -3.60
C LEU A 111 3.80 8.35 -4.75
N CYS A 112 3.05 7.28 -4.57
CA CYS A 112 2.89 6.25 -5.58
C CYS A 112 2.06 6.76 -6.76
N ASP A 113 2.46 6.38 -7.97
CA ASP A 113 1.72 6.66 -9.19
C ASP A 113 0.57 5.65 -9.37
N THR A 114 -0.66 6.13 -9.54
CA THR A 114 -1.85 5.28 -9.64
C THR A 114 -1.89 4.47 -10.93
N ALA A 115 -1.31 4.96 -12.02
CA ALA A 115 -1.27 4.23 -13.28
C ALA A 115 -0.36 3.00 -13.19
N HIS A 116 0.79 3.14 -12.51
CA HIS A 116 1.71 2.02 -12.25
C HIS A 116 1.05 0.96 -11.35
N LEU A 117 0.32 1.38 -10.32
CA LEU A 117 -0.43 0.46 -9.47
C LEU A 117 -1.54 -0.26 -10.24
N ALA A 118 -2.32 0.46 -11.05
CA ALA A 118 -3.39 -0.14 -11.85
C ALA A 118 -2.83 -1.14 -12.88
N ALA A 119 -1.71 -0.81 -13.53
CA ALA A 119 -1.03 -1.71 -14.46
C ALA A 119 -0.54 -2.99 -13.77
N LEU A 120 0.05 -2.87 -12.57
CA LEU A 120 0.48 -4.02 -11.77
C LEU A 120 -0.72 -4.93 -11.42
N LEU A 121 -1.83 -4.36 -10.97
CA LEU A 121 -3.01 -5.13 -10.56
C LEU A 121 -3.78 -5.72 -11.76
N ALA A 122 -3.66 -5.14 -12.95
CA ALA A 122 -4.18 -5.74 -14.18
C ALA A 122 -3.50 -7.08 -14.52
N VAL A 123 -2.22 -7.25 -14.15
CA VAL A 123 -1.50 -8.53 -14.32
C VAL A 123 -2.12 -9.62 -13.42
N ALA A 124 -2.44 -9.30 -12.17
CA ALA A 124 -3.14 -10.24 -11.27
C ALA A 124 -4.47 -10.72 -11.86
N GLY A 125 -5.26 -9.78 -12.43
CA GLY A 125 -6.55 -10.11 -13.04
C GLY A 125 -6.44 -11.05 -14.24
N THR A 126 -5.31 -11.05 -14.95
CA THR A 126 -5.05 -11.99 -16.06
C THR A 126 -4.71 -13.39 -15.53
N VAL A 127 -3.88 -13.48 -14.50
CA VAL A 127 -3.50 -14.77 -13.86
C VAL A 127 -4.72 -15.49 -13.27
N GLU A 128 -5.65 -14.76 -12.64
CA GLU A 128 -6.89 -15.34 -12.11
C GLU A 128 -7.82 -15.88 -13.22
N ARG A 129 -7.72 -15.36 -14.45
CA ARG A 129 -8.53 -15.81 -15.60
C ARG A 129 -7.95 -17.08 -16.23
N GLU A 130 -6.64 -17.30 -16.16
CA GLU A 130 -5.98 -18.49 -16.71
C GLU A 130 -6.04 -19.69 -15.77
N ALA A 131 -6.05 -19.48 -14.45
CA ALA A 131 -6.15 -20.55 -13.45
C ALA A 131 -7.58 -21.14 -13.29
N GLY A 132 -8.57 -20.59 -14.01
CA GLY A 132 -9.97 -21.00 -13.97
C GLY A 132 -10.46 -21.80 -15.18
N ARG A 133 -9.56 -22.40 -15.98
CA ARG A 133 -9.92 -23.26 -17.13
C ARG A 133 -9.56 -24.71 -16.89
#